data_AF-S4P7S3-F1
#
_entry.id   AF-S4P7S3-F1
#
_cell.length_a   1.000
_cell.length_b   1.000
_cell.length_c   1.000
_cell.angle_alpha   90.00
_cell.angle_beta   90.00
_cell.angle_gamma   90.00
#
_symmetry.space_group_name_H-M   'P 1'
#
loop_
_entity.id
_entity.type
_entity.pdbx_description
1 polymer ?
#
loop_
_entity_poly.entity_id
_entity_poly.type
_entity_poly.pdbx_seq_one_letter_code
_entity_poly.pdbx_strand_id
1 'polypeptide(L)'
;MSYFLHSLGLTPTQEPFKKLLVQGMIMGQSYKTKNTGKYLPPENVEKIGNEYKERETGEPVLVQWEKMSKSKYNGENPERLLSTYGC
;
A
#
# COMPACT_ATOMS: atom_id res chain seq x y z
N MET A 1 -16.40 -23.61 -3.61
CA MET A 1 -17.79 -23.23 -3.96
C MET A 1 -18.12 -23.43 -5.44
N SER A 2 -17.22 -23.13 -6.38
CA SER A 2 -17.46 -23.30 -7.84
C SER A 2 -17.98 -24.71 -8.23
N TYR A 3 -17.29 -25.76 -7.80
CA TYR A 3 -17.70 -27.16 -8.03
C TYR A 3 -19.10 -27.50 -7.50
N PHE A 4 -19.45 -27.00 -6.31
CA PHE A 4 -20.77 -27.22 -5.71
C PHE A 4 -21.87 -26.53 -6.52
N LEU A 5 -21.66 -25.28 -6.92
CA LEU A 5 -22.63 -24.54 -7.75
C LEU A 5 -22.78 -25.17 -9.14
N HIS A 6 -21.70 -25.71 -9.70
CA HIS A 6 -21.77 -26.48 -10.94
C HIS A 6 -22.57 -27.78 -10.77
N SER A 7 -22.41 -28.51 -9.66
CA SER A 7 -23.20 -29.72 -9.40
C SER A 7 -24.71 -29.45 -9.27
N LEU A 8 -25.10 -28.24 -8.87
CA LEU A 8 -26.49 -27.78 -8.84
C LEU A 8 -26.98 -27.24 -10.19
N GLY A 9 -26.14 -27.22 -11.23
CA GLY A 9 -26.46 -26.64 -12.54
C GLY A 9 -26.52 -25.10 -12.57
N LEU A 10 -26.06 -24.43 -11.51
CA LEU A 10 -26.15 -22.97 -11.37
C LEU A 10 -24.99 -22.22 -12.02
N THR A 11 -23.95 -22.94 -12.46
CA THR A 11 -22.81 -22.35 -13.18
C THR A 11 -22.42 -23.25 -14.35
N PRO A 12 -22.01 -22.67 -15.50
CA PRO A 12 -21.72 -23.43 -16.72
C PRO A 12 -20.34 -24.14 -16.71
N THR A 13 -19.45 -23.82 -15.75
CA THR A 13 -18.11 -24.40 -15.65
C THR A 13 -17.76 -24.80 -14.22
N GLN A 14 -17.01 -25.89 -14.06
CA GLN A 14 -16.56 -26.37 -12.75
C GLN A 14 -15.47 -25.47 -12.15
N GLU A 15 -14.50 -25.06 -12.97
CA GLU A 15 -13.43 -24.13 -12.58
C GLU A 15 -13.84 -22.67 -12.86
N PRO A 16 -13.64 -21.74 -11.90
CA PRO A 16 -14.08 -20.35 -12.04
C PRO A 16 -13.14 -19.48 -12.88
N PHE A 17 -11.86 -19.86 -13.04
CA PHE A 17 -10.86 -19.09 -13.77
C PHE A 17 -10.10 -19.99 -14.76
N LYS A 18 -10.11 -19.63 -16.05
CA LYS A 18 -9.34 -20.36 -17.09
C LYS A 18 -7.84 -20.07 -17.03
N LYS A 19 -7.49 -18.83 -16.65
CA LYS A 19 -6.11 -18.37 -16.44
C LYS A 19 -6.13 -17.39 -15.27
N LEU A 20 -5.13 -17.49 -14.41
CA LEU A 20 -4.92 -16.58 -13.30
C LEU A 20 -3.54 -15.94 -13.45
N LEU A 21 -3.51 -14.62 -13.57
CA LEU A 21 -2.27 -13.84 -13.55
C LEU A 21 -2.15 -13.19 -12.18
N VAL A 22 -1.11 -13.57 -11.44
CA VAL A 22 -0.84 -13.01 -10.11
C VAL A 22 0.12 -11.84 -10.27
N GLN A 23 -0.36 -10.63 -9.93
CA GLN A 23 0.47 -9.44 -9.97
C GLN A 23 1.30 -9.30 -8.69
N GLY A 24 2.53 -8.81 -8.84
CA GLY A 24 3.39 -8.42 -7.72
C GLY A 24 2.82 -7.22 -6.95
N MET A 25 3.34 -7.03 -5.73
CA MET A 25 2.93 -5.89 -4.90
C MET A 25 3.73 -4.65 -5.24
N ILE A 26 3.05 -3.49 -5.21
CA ILE A 26 3.70 -2.19 -5.36
C ILE A 26 4.29 -1.78 -4.02
N MET A 27 5.54 -1.31 -4.06
CA MET A 27 6.28 -0.84 -2.88
C MET A 27 6.20 0.69 -2.81
N GLY A 28 6.09 1.23 -1.60
CA GLY A 28 6.09 2.66 -1.31
C GLY A 28 6.92 2.95 -0.07
N GLN A 29 7.49 4.16 0.00
CA GLN A 29 8.23 4.61 1.19
C GLN A 29 7.27 4.81 2.36
N SER A 30 7.56 4.14 3.47
CA SER A 30 6.84 4.29 4.74
C SER A 30 7.73 4.98 5.76
N TYR A 31 7.08 5.69 6.68
CA TYR A 31 7.72 6.43 7.75
C TYR A 31 7.24 5.87 9.08
N LYS A 32 8.18 5.50 9.94
CA LYS A 32 7.90 4.88 11.24
C LYS A 32 8.73 5.52 12.33
N THR A 33 8.11 5.95 13.43
CA THR A 33 8.86 6.45 14.60
C THR A 33 9.76 5.35 15.16
N LYS A 34 11.05 5.63 15.40
CA LYS A 34 11.99 4.61 15.91
C LYS A 34 11.62 4.11 17.31
N ASN A 35 11.07 4.97 18.15
CA ASN A 35 10.74 4.65 19.54
C ASN A 35 9.47 3.81 19.67
N THR A 36 8.37 4.26 19.06
CA THR A 36 7.04 3.64 19.24
C THR A 36 6.68 2.66 18.13
N GLY A 37 7.34 2.77 16.98
CA GLY A 37 6.99 2.02 15.79
C GLY A 37 5.66 2.43 15.15
N LYS A 38 5.12 3.60 15.49
CA LYS A 38 3.92 4.14 14.87
C LYS A 38 4.22 4.59 13.44
N TYR A 39 3.31 4.29 12.50
CA TYR A 39 3.39 4.81 11.13
C TYR A 39 2.92 6.26 11.07
N LEU A 40 3.62 7.06 10.29
CA LEU A 40 3.37 8.48 10.12
C LEU A 40 3.01 8.80 8.66
N PRO A 41 2.07 9.73 8.42
CA PRO A 41 1.88 10.33 7.11
C PRO A 41 3.15 11.05 6.65
N PRO A 42 3.46 11.04 5.33
CA PRO A 42 4.63 11.74 4.79
C PRO A 42 4.61 13.24 5.07
N GLU A 43 3.43 13.84 5.18
CA GLU A 43 3.23 15.28 5.48
C GLU A 43 3.70 15.66 6.90
N ASN A 44 3.75 14.69 7.82
CA ASN A 44 4.15 14.89 9.21
C ASN A 44 5.64 14.62 9.45
N VAL A 45 6.40 14.33 8.39
CA VAL A 45 7.83 14.01 8.47
C VAL A 45 8.63 15.16 7.87
N GLU A 46 9.61 15.64 8.62
CA GLU A 46 10.54 16.66 8.18
C GLU A 46 11.93 16.06 7.98
N LYS A 47 12.59 16.45 6.89
CA LYS A 47 13.96 16.04 6.59
C LYS A 47 14.93 17.14 7.03
N ILE A 48 15.70 16.89 8.07
CA ILE A 48 16.72 17.80 8.58
C ILE A 48 18.09 17.20 8.25
N GLY A 49 18.70 17.70 7.17
CA GLY A 49 19.96 17.16 6.65
C GLY A 49 19.79 15.72 6.13
N ASN A 50 20.47 14.77 6.77
CA ASN A 50 20.38 13.34 6.46
C ASN A 50 19.41 12.56 7.36
N GLU A 51 18.82 13.20 8.37
CA GLU A 51 17.90 12.56 9.30
C GLU A 51 16.45 12.95 9.03
N TYR A 52 15.54 12.02 9.32
CA TYR A 52 14.10 12.25 9.27
C TYR A 52 13.57 12.35 10.70
N LYS A 53 12.75 13.37 10.98
CA LYS A 53 12.11 13.58 12.28
C LYS A 53 10.63 13.83 12.11
N GLU A 54 9.85 13.48 13.12
CA GLU A 54 8.43 13.82 13.18
C GLU A 54 8.29 15.32 13.51
N ARG A 55 7.41 16.00 12.77
CA ARG A 55 7.25 17.46 12.85
C ARG A 55 6.75 17.96 14.20
N GLU A 56 5.87 17.19 14.86
CA GLU A 56 5.25 17.59 16.13
C GLU A 56 6.12 17.25 17.34
N THR A 57 6.71 16.06 17.36
CA THR A 57 7.41 15.52 18.54
C THR A 57 8.93 15.68 18.45
N GLY A 58 9.46 15.91 17.24
CA GLY A 58 10.90 15.88 16.97
C GLY A 58 11.52 14.48 17.06
N GLU A 59 10.71 13.42 17.22
CA GLU A 59 11.21 12.06 17.35
C GLU A 59 11.87 11.57 16.05
N PRO A 60 12.93 10.74 16.14
CA PRO A 60 13.60 10.22 14.96
C PRO A 60 12.70 9.22 14.21
N VAL A 61 12.63 9.39 12.90
CA VAL A 61 11.83 8.59 11.99
C VAL A 61 12.73 7.65 11.18
N LEU A 62 12.29 6.40 11.06
CA LEU A 62 12.84 5.39 10.17
C LEU A 62 12.10 5.44 8.84
N VAL A 63 12.83 5.53 7.74
CA VAL A 63 12.30 5.46 6.38
C VAL A 63 12.66 4.11 5.79
N GLN A 64 11.66 3.39 5.28
CA GLN A 64 11.85 2.07 4.68
C GLN A 64 10.90 1.84 3.50
N TRP A 65 11.25 0.91 2.61
CA TRP A 65 10.40 0.52 1.49
C TRP A 65 9.55 -0.68 1.87
N GLU A 66 8.23 -0.53 1.80
CA GLU A 66 7.29 -1.59 2.16
C GLU A 66 6.14 -1.67 1.16
N LYS A 67 5.42 -2.80 1.16
CA LYS A 67 4.15 -2.93 0.43
C LYS A 67 3.24 -1.73 0.73
N MET A 68 2.70 -1.11 -0.32
CA MET A 68 1.72 -0.04 -0.18
C MET A 68 0.47 -0.53 0.58
N SER A 69 0.09 0.21 1.63
CA SER A 69 -1.15 -0.03 2.37
C SER A 69 -1.66 1.24 3.05
N LYS A 70 -2.99 1.33 3.21
CA LYS A 70 -3.63 2.46 3.90
C LYS A 70 -3.10 2.66 5.33
N SER A 71 -2.80 1.56 6.03
CA SER A 71 -2.28 1.58 7.41
C SER A 71 -0.86 2.15 7.55
N LYS A 72 -0.08 2.21 6.46
CA LYS A 72 1.31 2.69 6.46
C LYS A 72 1.45 4.09 5.91
N TYR A 73 0.34 4.71 5.48
CA TYR A 73 0.31 6.03 4.85
C TYR A 73 1.26 6.18 3.65
N ASN A 74 1.60 5.07 2.97
CA ASN A 74 2.50 5.04 1.82
C ASN A 74 1.77 4.74 0.50
N GLY A 75 0.44 4.85 0.49
CA GLY A 75 -0.37 4.71 -0.71
C GLY A 75 -0.46 6.02 -1.49
N GLU A 76 -0.32 5.94 -2.81
CA GLU A 76 -0.50 7.09 -3.70
C GLU A 76 -1.96 7.20 -4.17
N ASN A 77 -2.42 8.44 -4.41
CA ASN A 77 -3.73 8.69 -5.02
C ASN A 77 -3.59 8.72 -6.55
N PRO A 78 -4.24 7.80 -7.29
CA PRO A 78 -4.20 7.78 -8.75
C PRO A 78 -4.71 9.07 -9.41
N GLU A 79 -5.72 9.72 -8.85
CA GLU A 79 -6.29 10.95 -9.41
C GLU A 79 -5.29 12.10 -9.37
N ARG A 80 -4.47 12.17 -8.31
CA ARG A 80 -3.38 13.15 -8.19
C ARG A 80 -2.32 12.93 -9.26
N LEU A 81 -1.99 11.66 -9.54
CA LEU A 81 -1.00 11.32 -10.56
C LEU A 81 -1.52 11.69 -11.96
N LEU A 82 -2.78 11.36 -12.24
CA LEU A 82 -3.44 11.70 -13.50
C LEU A 82 -3.49 13.22 -13.73
N SER A 83 -3.83 14.01 -12.70
CA SER A 83 -3.89 15.47 -12.84
C SER A 83 -2.51 16.12 -12.98
N THR A 84 -1.48 15.54 -12.36
CA THR A 84 -0.12 16.09 -12.39
C THR A 84 0.63 15.71 -13.66
N TYR A 85 0.48 14.46 -14.12
CA TYR A 85 1.32 13.88 -15.17
C TYR A 85 0.54 13.45 -16.43
N GLY A 86 -0.79 13.37 -16.36
CA GLY A 86 -1.60 12.82 -17.44
C GLY A 86 -1.55 11.30 -17.53
N CYS A 87 -2.13 10.76 -18.60
CA CYS A 87 -2.02 9.35 -19.00
C CYS A 87 -0.84 9.15 -19.96
#